data_AF-A0AAJ6ZYX5-F1
#
_entry.id   AF-A0AAJ6ZYX5-F1
#
_cell.length_a   1.000
_cell.length_b   1.000
_cell.length_c   1.000
_cell.angle_alpha   90.00
_cell.angle_beta   90.00
_cell.angle_gamma   90.00
#
_symmetry.space_group_name_H-M   'P 1'
#
loop_
_entity.id
_entity.type
_entity.pdbx_description
1 polymer ?
#
loop_
_entity_poly.entity_id
_entity_poly.type
_entity_poly.pdbx_seq_one_letter_code
_entity_poly.pdbx_strand_id
1 'polypeptide(L)'
;MGYSCLYKKRTGNEDDGCAIYFKNSVFHMEDHIFVEFNHAFFTILCRHEVGLAVRLVLRDARASALPLIVATTRLCISFRSDYVRLAQLQIFLAHLERFANNGHLQGYHPIILTGCMGAQHNSSVIQFITNGHVSVSKTKINGTEMQNFHPENPPRMEGPLNAWDKCLPYFSELEHPFSFHSVYAHRKKNGSREVTTLFFANWKNFDYIFFSHDSRLRLLARYRLPTEAECRQLFQPLSVPSLKLPSSHFYLAAIFEFGSSSN
;
A
#
# COMPACT_ATOMS: atom_id res chain seq x y z
N MET A 1 5.35 20.47 -17.54
CA MET A 1 4.40 19.46 -17.02
C MET A 1 3.72 20.05 -15.79
N GLY A 2 2.39 19.98 -15.68
CA GLY A 2 1.61 20.66 -14.64
C GLY A 2 1.22 19.76 -13.47
N TYR A 3 2.20 19.14 -12.82
CA TYR A 3 2.00 18.26 -11.65
C TYR A 3 2.56 18.91 -10.39
N SER A 4 1.89 18.69 -9.27
CA SER A 4 2.45 18.89 -7.93
C SER A 4 2.92 17.55 -7.37
N CYS A 5 3.84 17.60 -6.41
CA CYS A 5 4.46 16.43 -5.80
C CYS A 5 4.53 16.58 -4.28
N LEU A 6 4.22 15.50 -3.56
CA LEU A 6 4.69 15.29 -2.21
C LEU A 6 5.66 14.11 -2.16
N TYR A 7 6.74 14.27 -1.41
CA TYR A 7 7.80 13.29 -1.25
C TYR A 7 8.13 13.09 0.22
N LYS A 8 8.19 11.82 0.65
CA LYS A 8 8.66 11.42 1.96
C LYS A 8 9.90 10.55 1.79
N LYS A 9 11.05 11.11 2.18
CA LYS A 9 12.31 10.37 2.31
C LYS A 9 12.18 9.29 3.40
N ARG A 10 12.79 8.13 3.20
CA ARG A 10 12.95 7.13 4.27
C ARG A 10 13.73 7.74 5.43
N THR A 11 13.49 7.23 6.64
CA THR A 11 14.25 7.68 7.81
C THR A 11 15.69 7.13 7.78
N GLY A 12 16.54 7.56 8.71
CA GLY A 12 17.96 7.15 8.71
C GLY A 12 18.77 7.80 7.58
N ASN A 13 19.76 7.07 7.05
CA ASN A 13 20.72 7.56 6.05
C ASN A 13 20.42 7.05 4.63
N GLU A 14 19.17 6.69 4.34
CA GLU A 14 18.74 6.18 3.04
C GLU A 14 18.48 7.33 2.07
N ASP A 15 18.77 7.21 0.77
CA ASP A 15 18.57 8.30 -0.21
C ASP A 15 17.31 8.14 -1.09
N ASP A 16 16.45 7.18 -0.75
CA ASP A 16 15.19 6.91 -1.44
C ASP A 16 13.96 7.20 -0.55
N GLY A 17 12.77 7.07 -1.14
CA GLY A 17 11.51 7.38 -0.46
C GLY A 17 10.29 7.13 -1.34
N CYS A 18 9.14 7.62 -0.87
CA CYS A 18 7.87 7.52 -1.59
C CYS A 18 7.43 8.90 -2.06
N ALA A 19 6.82 8.97 -3.25
CA ALA A 19 6.28 10.20 -3.80
C ALA A 19 4.89 10.00 -4.40
N ILE A 20 4.04 11.01 -4.29
CA ILE A 20 2.76 11.10 -5.00
C ILE A 20 2.76 12.36 -5.85
N TYR A 21 2.54 12.17 -7.16
CA TYR A 21 2.37 13.24 -8.12
C TYR A 21 0.92 13.32 -8.57
N PHE A 22 0.35 14.53 -8.64
CA PHE A 22 -1.01 14.75 -9.12
C PHE A 22 -1.10 15.98 -10.02
N LYS A 23 -1.99 15.93 -11.01
CA LYS A 23 -2.09 16.97 -12.05
C LYS A 23 -2.85 18.19 -11.51
N ASN A 24 -2.21 19.36 -11.51
CA ASN A 24 -2.74 20.60 -10.95
C ASN A 24 -4.03 21.06 -11.63
N SER A 25 -4.22 20.71 -12.91
CA SER A 25 -5.43 21.04 -13.65
C SER A 25 -6.63 20.16 -13.30
N VAL A 26 -6.42 19.06 -12.57
CA VAL A 26 -7.47 18.08 -12.24
C VAL A 26 -7.77 18.09 -10.75
N PHE A 27 -6.72 18.10 -9.92
CA PHE A 27 -6.85 18.01 -8.47
C PHE A 27 -6.27 19.22 -7.77
N HIS A 28 -6.84 19.53 -6.60
CA HIS A 28 -6.13 20.24 -5.55
C HIS A 28 -5.96 19.29 -4.36
N MET A 29 -4.85 19.46 -3.64
CA MET A 29 -4.59 18.71 -2.41
C MET A 29 -5.16 19.50 -1.25
N GLU A 30 -6.04 18.86 -0.47
CA GLU A 30 -6.62 19.43 0.73
C GLU A 30 -5.73 19.16 1.94
N ASP A 31 -5.22 17.94 2.08
CA ASP A 31 -4.41 17.51 3.21
C ASP A 31 -3.48 16.34 2.86
N HIS A 32 -2.54 16.01 3.74
CA HIS A 32 -1.60 14.89 3.61
C HIS A 32 -1.11 14.36 4.95
N ILE A 33 -0.65 13.10 4.95
CA ILE A 33 0.05 12.50 6.09
C ILE A 33 1.34 11.82 5.63
N PHE A 34 2.34 11.85 6.52
CA PHE A 34 3.53 11.03 6.42
C PHE A 34 3.54 10.00 7.55
N VAL A 35 3.94 8.78 7.22
CA VAL A 35 3.99 7.68 8.20
C VAL A 35 5.39 7.11 8.21
N GLU A 36 6.01 7.13 9.38
CA GLU A 36 7.29 6.48 9.64
C GLU A 36 7.03 5.18 10.39
N PHE A 37 7.55 4.07 9.89
CA PHE A 37 7.34 2.79 10.58
C PHE A 37 8.35 2.56 11.69
N ASN A 38 9.50 3.24 11.65
CA ASN A 38 10.54 3.06 12.65
C ASN A 38 10.06 3.52 14.03
N HIS A 39 10.01 2.62 15.00
CA HIS A 39 9.71 2.94 16.39
C HIS A 39 10.79 2.37 17.31
N ALA A 40 11.53 3.24 18.00
CA ALA A 40 12.69 2.88 18.79
C ALA A 40 12.44 1.81 19.88
N PHE A 41 11.22 1.74 20.41
CA PHE A 41 10.83 0.77 21.43
C PHE A 41 10.46 -0.62 20.88
N PHE A 42 10.36 -0.76 19.55
CA PHE A 42 9.90 -1.98 18.89
C PHE A 42 10.97 -2.50 17.93
N THR A 43 11.71 -3.53 18.35
CA THR A 43 12.82 -4.11 17.55
C THR A 43 12.37 -4.63 16.18
N ILE A 44 11.15 -5.16 16.08
CA ILE A 44 10.55 -5.60 14.81
C ILE A 44 10.21 -4.43 13.87
N LEU A 45 10.04 -3.22 14.40
CA LEU A 45 9.83 -1.97 13.68
C LEU A 45 11.10 -1.12 13.69
N CYS A 46 12.29 -1.73 13.62
CA CYS A 46 13.55 -0.98 13.54
C CYS A 46 13.89 -0.49 12.12
N ARG A 47 13.03 -0.74 11.14
CA ARG A 47 13.30 -0.47 9.73
C ARG A 47 12.76 0.89 9.31
N HIS A 48 13.47 1.52 8.37
CA HIS A 48 13.31 2.93 7.99
C HIS A 48 12.31 3.17 6.85
N GLU A 49 11.51 2.16 6.50
CA GLU A 49 10.45 2.33 5.51
C GLU A 49 9.40 3.36 5.97
N VAL A 50 8.75 3.95 4.98
CA VAL A 50 7.79 5.05 5.15
C VAL A 50 6.61 4.86 4.21
N GLY A 51 5.51 5.53 4.55
CA GLY A 51 4.37 5.72 3.66
C GLY A 51 3.94 7.18 3.63
N LEU A 52 3.15 7.53 2.64
CA LEU A 52 2.42 8.80 2.60
C LEU A 52 1.03 8.61 2.03
N ALA A 53 0.11 9.49 2.43
CA ALA A 53 -1.20 9.61 1.81
C ALA A 53 -1.55 11.07 1.58
N VAL A 54 -2.32 11.32 0.53
CA VAL A 54 -2.83 12.65 0.18
C VAL A 54 -4.33 12.59 0.01
N ARG A 55 -5.00 13.66 0.41
CA ARG A 55 -6.43 13.89 0.19
C ARG A 55 -6.58 14.85 -0.97
N LEU A 56 -7.08 14.34 -2.09
CA LEU A 56 -7.24 15.08 -3.34
C LEU A 56 -8.71 15.36 -3.61
N VAL A 57 -9.03 16.58 -4.00
CA VAL A 57 -10.38 16.99 -4.40
C VAL A 57 -10.32 17.46 -5.85
N LEU A 58 -11.32 17.05 -6.65
CA LEU A 58 -11.45 17.48 -8.04
C LEU A 58 -11.64 19.00 -8.11
N ARG A 59 -11.00 19.65 -9.09
CA ARG A 59 -11.20 21.08 -9.37
C ARG A 59 -12.44 21.37 -10.21
N ASP A 60 -13.16 20.35 -10.66
CA ASP A 60 -14.37 20.53 -11.45
C ASP A 60 -15.50 21.07 -10.57
N ALA A 61 -15.95 22.29 -10.85
CA ALA A 61 -17.06 22.94 -10.14
C ALA A 61 -18.39 22.17 -10.26
N ARG A 62 -18.51 21.24 -11.22
CA ARG A 62 -19.69 20.38 -11.42
C ARG A 62 -19.59 19.07 -10.65
N ALA A 63 -18.38 18.67 -10.25
CA ALA A 63 -18.19 17.51 -9.39
C ALA A 63 -18.48 17.93 -7.95
N SER A 64 -19.20 17.08 -7.21
CA SER A 64 -19.26 17.23 -5.76
C SER A 64 -17.83 17.26 -5.23
N ALA A 65 -17.55 18.08 -4.21
CA ALA A 65 -16.22 18.27 -3.59
C ALA A 65 -15.77 17.05 -2.78
N LEU A 66 -15.97 15.85 -3.34
CA LEU A 66 -15.70 14.56 -2.76
C LEU A 66 -14.20 14.31 -2.78
N PRO A 67 -13.57 14.13 -1.60
CA PRO A 67 -12.17 13.77 -1.53
C PRO A 67 -11.91 12.34 -2.00
N LEU A 68 -10.80 12.15 -2.68
CA LEU A 68 -10.17 10.87 -3.00
C LEU A 68 -8.87 10.76 -2.21
N ILE A 69 -8.71 9.67 -1.47
CA ILE A 69 -7.46 9.38 -0.77
C ILE A 69 -6.56 8.59 -1.70
N VAL A 70 -5.33 9.09 -1.91
CA VAL A 70 -4.28 8.34 -2.61
C VAL A 70 -3.17 8.08 -1.62
N ALA A 71 -2.90 6.81 -1.35
CA ALA A 71 -1.87 6.35 -0.43
C ALA A 71 -0.80 5.56 -1.19
N THR A 72 0.45 5.67 -0.74
CA THR A 72 1.55 4.87 -1.25
C THR A 72 2.53 4.50 -0.14
N THR A 73 3.06 3.29 -0.18
CA THR A 73 4.05 2.81 0.78
C THR A 73 5.03 1.84 0.12
N ARG A 74 6.20 1.68 0.73
CA ARG A 74 7.15 0.63 0.41
C ARG A 74 7.42 -0.15 1.68
N LEU A 75 6.93 -1.39 1.77
CA LEU A 75 7.18 -2.25 2.92
C LEU A 75 8.58 -2.87 2.83
N CYS A 76 9.10 -3.35 3.95
CA CYS A 76 10.40 -4.00 4.04
C CYS A 76 10.50 -5.22 3.10
N ILE A 77 11.54 -5.27 2.26
CA ILE A 77 11.75 -6.32 1.25
C ILE A 77 12.72 -7.41 1.74
N SER A 78 13.30 -7.27 2.94
CA SER A 78 14.26 -8.24 3.50
C SER A 78 13.67 -9.65 3.60
N PHE A 79 14.48 -10.67 3.34
CA PHE A 79 14.04 -12.07 3.34
C PHE A 79 13.51 -12.49 4.72
N ARG A 80 12.40 -13.24 4.74
CA ARG A 80 11.84 -14.00 5.88
C ARG A 80 11.08 -13.26 6.97
N SER A 81 10.65 -12.00 6.80
CA SER A 81 9.78 -11.39 7.80
C SER A 81 8.50 -10.77 7.23
N ASP A 82 7.57 -11.64 6.83
CA ASP A 82 6.15 -11.29 6.65
C ASP A 82 5.62 -10.55 7.88
N TYR A 83 6.14 -10.84 9.07
CA TYR A 83 5.78 -10.17 10.33
C TYR A 83 6.20 -8.70 10.38
N VAL A 84 7.41 -8.34 9.93
CA VAL A 84 7.83 -6.93 9.83
C VAL A 84 6.89 -6.20 8.87
N ARG A 85 6.59 -6.81 7.72
CA ARG A 85 5.69 -6.21 6.72
C ARG A 85 4.27 -6.04 7.24
N LEU A 86 3.73 -7.07 7.91
CA LEU A 86 2.40 -7.02 8.52
C LEU A 86 2.32 -5.90 9.55
N ALA A 87 3.36 -5.71 10.36
CA ALA A 87 3.39 -4.64 11.35
C ALA A 87 3.49 -3.24 10.76
N GLN A 88 4.38 -3.06 9.78
CA GLN A 88 4.48 -1.81 9.04
C GLN A 88 3.16 -1.48 8.35
N LEU A 89 2.53 -2.48 7.75
CA LEU A 89 1.22 -2.35 7.11
C LEU A 89 0.13 -2.03 8.13
N GLN A 90 0.13 -2.67 9.30
CA GLN A 90 -0.84 -2.39 10.36
C GLN A 90 -0.77 -0.92 10.80
N ILE A 91 0.43 -0.40 11.05
CA ILE A 91 0.65 1.02 11.37
C ILE A 91 0.16 1.91 10.23
N PHE A 92 0.53 1.58 8.99
CA PHE A 92 0.15 2.38 7.83
C PHE A 92 -1.37 2.46 7.65
N LEU A 93 -2.06 1.33 7.76
CA LEU A 93 -3.51 1.27 7.65
C LEU A 93 -4.20 1.97 8.82
N ALA A 94 -3.59 2.02 10.01
CA ALA A 94 -4.14 2.72 11.16
C ALA A 94 -4.07 4.24 11.02
N HIS A 95 -2.99 4.77 10.45
CA HIS A 95 -2.93 6.18 10.06
C HIS A 95 -3.89 6.48 8.91
N LEU A 96 -3.93 5.60 7.91
CA LEU A 96 -4.80 5.76 6.74
C LEU A 96 -6.28 5.78 7.14
N GLU A 97 -6.66 5.02 8.16
CA GLU A 97 -8.03 5.00 8.68
C GLU A 97 -8.49 6.33 9.23
N ARG A 98 -7.70 6.91 10.12
CA ARG A 98 -7.99 8.23 10.66
C ARG A 98 -8.04 9.29 9.57
N PHE A 99 -7.11 9.19 8.62
CA PHE A 99 -6.98 10.16 7.54
C PHE A 99 -8.11 10.08 6.51
N ALA A 100 -8.61 8.87 6.23
CA ALA A 100 -9.68 8.61 5.28
C ALA A 100 -11.08 8.72 5.89
N ASN A 101 -11.20 8.81 7.22
CA ASN A 101 -12.47 8.89 7.91
C ASN A 101 -13.23 10.17 7.52
N ASN A 102 -14.45 10.01 6.99
CA ASN A 102 -15.33 11.11 6.56
C ASN A 102 -16.31 11.54 7.68
N GLY A 103 -15.92 11.32 8.93
CA GLY A 103 -16.80 11.37 10.10
C GLY A 103 -17.46 10.03 10.36
N HIS A 104 -17.53 9.63 11.63
CA HIS A 104 -17.96 8.29 12.09
C HIS A 104 -19.29 7.78 11.49
N LEU A 105 -20.15 8.67 10.99
CA LEU A 105 -21.47 8.33 10.41
C LEU A 105 -21.48 8.24 8.87
N GLN A 106 -20.48 8.76 8.16
CA GLN A 106 -20.45 8.82 6.69
C GLN A 106 -19.45 7.83 6.05
N GLY A 107 -18.83 6.96 6.86
CA GLY A 107 -17.86 5.98 6.41
C GLY A 107 -16.50 6.59 6.04
N TYR A 108 -15.85 6.01 5.04
CA TYR A 108 -14.52 6.44 4.58
C TYR A 108 -14.61 7.12 3.21
N HIS A 109 -13.71 8.05 2.93
CA HIS A 109 -13.46 8.53 1.57
C HIS A 109 -12.91 7.38 0.70
N PRO A 110 -13.17 7.36 -0.62
CA PRO A 110 -12.63 6.33 -1.50
C PRO A 110 -11.11 6.37 -1.48
N ILE A 111 -10.48 5.20 -1.47
CA ILE A 111 -9.04 5.05 -1.28
C ILE A 111 -8.43 4.32 -2.47
N ILE A 112 -7.35 4.84 -3.02
CA ILE A 112 -6.41 4.12 -3.87
C ILE A 112 -5.12 3.93 -3.08
N LEU A 113 -4.76 2.68 -2.79
CA LEU A 113 -3.54 2.30 -2.09
C LEU A 113 -2.55 1.67 -3.07
N THR A 114 -1.37 2.25 -3.21
CA THR A 114 -0.34 1.79 -4.14
C THR A 114 0.96 1.43 -3.46
N GLY A 115 1.86 0.80 -4.21
CA GLY A 115 3.27 0.72 -3.84
C GLY A 115 3.81 -0.70 -3.81
N CYS A 116 5.01 -0.83 -3.27
CA CYS A 116 5.74 -2.09 -3.21
C CYS A 116 5.51 -2.74 -1.84
N MET A 117 4.64 -3.73 -1.79
CA MET A 117 4.34 -4.50 -0.58
C MET A 117 5.45 -5.50 -0.25
N GLY A 118 6.41 -5.70 -1.17
CA GLY A 118 7.49 -6.68 -1.04
C GLY A 118 7.01 -8.14 -0.99
N ALA A 119 5.70 -8.38 -1.11
CA ALA A 119 5.03 -9.64 -0.79
C ALA A 119 4.24 -10.19 -1.99
N GLN A 120 4.18 -11.52 -2.12
CA GLN A 120 3.40 -12.17 -3.18
C GLN A 120 1.91 -12.19 -2.87
N HIS A 121 1.09 -12.34 -3.91
CA HIS A 121 -0.37 -12.28 -3.83
C HIS A 121 -0.99 -13.27 -2.82
N ASN A 122 -0.37 -14.43 -2.60
CA ASN A 122 -0.82 -15.45 -1.66
C ASN A 122 -0.22 -15.33 -0.25
N SER A 123 0.49 -14.24 0.06
CA SER A 123 1.07 -14.02 1.40
C SER A 123 0.03 -13.50 2.38
N SER A 124 0.30 -13.67 3.68
CA SER A 124 -0.53 -13.11 4.76
C SER A 124 -0.62 -11.58 4.68
N VAL A 125 0.43 -10.91 4.16
CA VAL A 125 0.44 -9.45 3.93
C VAL A 125 -0.66 -9.05 2.96
N ILE A 126 -0.77 -9.73 1.82
CA ILE A 126 -1.77 -9.39 0.80
C ILE A 126 -3.16 -9.85 1.25
N GLN A 127 -3.27 -11.01 1.89
CA GLN A 127 -4.52 -11.48 2.49
C GLN A 127 -5.05 -10.49 3.53
N PHE A 128 -4.18 -9.91 4.36
CA PHE A 128 -4.59 -8.89 5.33
C PHE A 128 -5.24 -7.71 4.61
N ILE A 129 -4.56 -7.15 3.58
CA ILE A 129 -5.09 -6.03 2.77
C ILE A 129 -6.45 -6.37 2.16
N THR A 130 -6.59 -7.54 1.52
CA THR A 130 -7.79 -7.85 0.74
C THR A 130 -8.95 -8.36 1.57
N ASN A 131 -8.68 -9.13 2.63
CA ASN A 131 -9.71 -9.76 3.44
C ASN A 131 -10.14 -8.86 4.61
N GLY A 132 -9.43 -7.76 4.85
CA GLY A 132 -9.62 -6.91 6.01
C GLY A 132 -9.22 -7.55 7.33
N HIS A 133 -8.79 -8.81 7.32
CA HIS A 133 -8.35 -9.53 8.50
C HIS A 133 -7.30 -10.59 8.16
N VAL A 134 -6.43 -10.90 9.12
CA VAL A 134 -5.57 -12.08 9.06
C VAL A 134 -5.28 -12.61 10.46
N SER A 135 -5.44 -13.92 10.63
CA SER A 135 -4.94 -14.63 11.81
C SER A 135 -3.49 -15.01 11.58
N VAL A 136 -2.61 -14.41 12.37
CA VAL A 136 -1.20 -14.77 12.45
C VAL A 136 -1.02 -15.75 13.61
N SER A 137 -1.72 -16.88 13.55
CA SER A 137 -1.52 -17.96 14.51
C SER A 137 -0.11 -18.56 14.35
N LYS A 138 0.66 -18.62 15.45
CA LYS A 138 2.00 -19.23 15.61
C LYS A 138 3.25 -18.34 15.42
N THR A 139 3.26 -17.09 15.88
CA THR A 139 4.51 -16.31 15.99
C THR A 139 5.31 -16.65 17.24
N LYS A 140 5.97 -17.82 17.22
CA LYS A 140 7.20 -18.01 17.99
C LYS A 140 8.38 -17.50 17.16
N ILE A 141 8.87 -16.29 17.42
CA ILE A 141 10.16 -15.86 16.88
C ILE A 141 11.24 -16.48 17.78
N ASN A 142 12.08 -17.38 17.24
CA ASN A 142 13.08 -18.11 18.02
C ASN A 142 12.53 -18.84 19.26
N GLY A 143 11.26 -19.25 19.24
CA GLY A 143 10.61 -19.91 20.38
C GLY A 143 9.79 -18.99 21.30
N THR A 144 9.86 -17.67 21.12
CA THR A 144 9.17 -16.67 21.97
C THR A 144 7.86 -16.20 21.33
N GLU A 145 6.74 -16.38 22.03
CA GLU A 145 5.44 -15.82 21.63
C GLU A 145 5.50 -14.29 21.62
N MET A 146 5.09 -13.70 20.50
CA MET A 146 4.92 -12.25 20.40
C MET A 146 3.62 -11.85 21.10
N GLN A 147 3.73 -11.15 22.23
CA GLN A 147 2.66 -10.34 22.81
C GLN A 147 3.01 -8.86 22.62
N ASN A 148 2.01 -7.97 22.60
CA ASN A 148 2.15 -6.51 22.54
C ASN A 148 3.46 -6.04 23.19
N PHE A 149 4.45 -5.65 22.37
CA PHE A 149 5.83 -5.52 22.84
C PHE A 149 6.02 -4.40 23.88
N HIS A 150 5.05 -3.49 24.03
CA HIS A 150 5.13 -2.41 25.01
C HIS A 150 3.77 -1.72 25.27
N PRO A 151 2.86 -2.29 26.10
CA PRO A 151 1.56 -1.64 26.40
C PRO A 151 1.71 -0.24 27.03
N GLU A 152 2.82 0.00 27.74
CA GLU A 152 3.15 1.30 28.34
C GLU A 152 3.62 2.36 27.32
N ASN A 153 4.00 1.96 26.10
CA ASN A 153 4.51 2.85 25.05
C ASN A 153 3.93 2.47 23.66
N PRO A 154 2.63 2.66 23.41
CA PRO A 154 2.04 2.38 22.11
C PRO A 154 2.65 3.30 21.01
N PRO A 155 2.66 2.85 19.74
CA PRO A 155 2.99 3.70 18.59
C PRO A 155 2.22 5.02 18.67
N ARG A 156 2.92 6.14 18.40
CA ARG A 156 2.26 7.46 18.40
C ARG A 156 1.42 7.58 17.14
N MET A 157 0.11 7.68 17.32
CA MET A 157 -0.83 7.90 16.24
C MET A 157 -1.38 9.32 16.34
N GLU A 158 -1.35 10.06 15.24
CA GLU A 158 -2.00 11.36 15.14
C GLU A 158 -3.47 11.19 14.76
N GLY A 159 -4.36 11.95 15.40
CA GLY A 159 -5.81 11.93 15.15
C GLY A 159 -6.62 11.25 16.24
N PRO A 160 -7.95 11.15 16.07
CA PRO A 160 -8.83 10.56 17.07
C PRO A 160 -8.52 9.07 17.29
N LEU A 161 -8.76 8.58 18.51
CA LEU A 161 -8.68 7.15 18.83
C LEU A 161 -9.73 6.39 18.03
N ASN A 162 -9.33 5.26 17.44
CA ASN A 162 -10.22 4.31 16.79
C ASN A 162 -10.37 3.04 17.65
N ALA A 163 -11.45 2.28 17.41
CA ALA A 163 -11.80 1.14 18.25
C ALA A 163 -10.76 0.00 18.21
N TRP A 164 -9.96 -0.07 17.15
CA TRP A 164 -8.96 -1.12 16.91
C TRP A 164 -7.52 -0.68 17.23
N ASP A 165 -7.32 0.54 17.73
CA ASP A 165 -6.04 1.02 18.24
C ASP A 165 -5.54 0.20 19.42
N LYS A 166 -6.48 -0.36 20.19
CA LYS A 166 -6.17 -1.31 21.27
C LYS A 166 -5.43 -2.54 20.75
N CYS A 167 -5.49 -2.80 19.44
CA CYS A 167 -4.82 -3.90 18.75
C CYS A 167 -3.45 -3.54 18.17
N LEU A 168 -2.96 -2.30 18.39
CA LEU A 168 -1.67 -1.81 17.92
C LEU A 168 -0.60 -1.84 19.03
N PRO A 169 0.62 -2.36 18.76
CA PRO A 169 0.97 -3.32 17.74
C PRO A 169 0.94 -4.75 18.33
N TYR A 170 0.44 -5.70 17.53
CA TYR A 170 0.53 -7.16 17.72
C TYR A 170 -0.50 -7.85 18.64
N PHE A 171 -1.65 -8.14 18.03
CA PHE A 171 -2.46 -9.31 18.38
C PHE A 171 -2.26 -10.42 17.34
N SER A 172 -2.60 -11.67 17.70
CA SER A 172 -2.67 -12.79 16.76
C SER A 172 -3.69 -12.57 15.65
N GLU A 173 -4.63 -11.65 15.83
CA GLU A 173 -5.65 -11.26 14.88
C GLU A 173 -5.43 -9.79 14.50
N LEU A 174 -5.19 -9.53 13.22
CA LEU A 174 -5.06 -8.19 12.67
C LEU A 174 -6.31 -7.89 11.85
N GLU A 175 -6.88 -6.69 12.00
CA GLU A 175 -8.09 -6.27 11.29
C GLU A 175 -7.99 -4.82 10.78
N HIS A 176 -8.70 -4.52 9.70
CA HIS A 176 -8.93 -3.16 9.20
C HIS A 176 -10.27 -3.06 8.45
N PRO A 177 -10.89 -1.87 8.36
CA PRO A 177 -12.22 -1.73 7.79
C PRO A 177 -12.25 -1.58 6.26
N PHE A 178 -11.10 -1.32 5.62
CA PHE A 178 -11.06 -1.06 4.17
C PHE A 178 -11.30 -2.34 3.38
N SER A 179 -12.45 -2.49 2.73
CA SER A 179 -12.71 -3.59 1.80
C SER A 179 -11.93 -3.40 0.49
N PHE A 180 -10.61 -3.60 0.52
CA PHE A 180 -9.73 -3.37 -0.64
C PHE A 180 -9.81 -4.49 -1.68
N HIS A 181 -9.77 -4.08 -2.94
CA HIS A 181 -9.63 -4.96 -4.10
C HIS A 181 -8.32 -4.65 -4.82
N SER A 182 -7.59 -5.69 -5.24
CA SER A 182 -6.43 -5.50 -6.12
C SER A 182 -6.90 -5.27 -7.56
N VAL A 183 -6.35 -4.26 -8.23
CA VAL A 183 -6.51 -4.07 -9.68
C VAL A 183 -5.97 -5.28 -10.46
N TYR A 184 -4.94 -5.93 -9.94
CA TYR A 184 -4.25 -7.04 -10.59
C TYR A 184 -4.48 -8.35 -9.82
N ALA A 185 -5.00 -9.36 -10.50
CA ALA A 185 -5.02 -10.74 -9.99
C ALA A 185 -3.63 -11.42 -10.07
N HIS A 186 -2.67 -10.77 -10.75
CA HIS A 186 -1.32 -11.27 -11.04
C HIS A 186 -1.28 -12.63 -11.78
N ARG A 187 -2.42 -13.01 -12.38
CA ARG A 187 -2.60 -14.18 -13.23
C ARG A 187 -3.55 -13.81 -14.36
N LYS A 188 -3.22 -14.26 -15.56
CA LYS A 188 -4.12 -14.19 -16.72
C LYS A 188 -5.20 -15.28 -16.62
N LYS A 189 -6.26 -15.15 -17.42
CA LYS A 189 -7.35 -16.14 -17.53
C LYS A 189 -6.84 -17.55 -17.88
N ASN A 190 -5.75 -17.65 -18.63
CA ASN A 190 -5.11 -18.93 -19.00
C ASN A 190 -4.12 -19.45 -17.93
N GLY A 191 -4.13 -18.88 -16.72
CA GLY A 191 -3.26 -19.28 -15.61
C GLY A 191 -1.83 -18.71 -15.66
N SER A 192 -1.42 -18.07 -16.76
CA SER A 192 -0.08 -17.49 -16.89
C SER A 192 0.16 -16.41 -15.84
N ARG A 193 1.31 -16.49 -15.16
CA ARG A 193 1.70 -15.58 -14.07
C ARG A 193 2.17 -14.23 -14.63
N GLU A 194 1.47 -13.16 -14.29
CA GLU A 194 1.94 -11.78 -14.50
C GLU A 194 3.05 -11.47 -13.48
N VAL A 195 3.96 -10.57 -13.82
CA VAL A 195 5.12 -10.22 -12.98
C VAL A 195 5.29 -8.71 -12.91
N THR A 196 5.74 -8.20 -11.77
CA THR A 196 6.00 -6.75 -11.57
C THR A 196 7.48 -6.45 -11.41
N THR A 197 8.32 -7.40 -11.04
CA THR A 197 9.75 -7.12 -10.78
C THR A 197 10.66 -8.33 -10.99
N LEU A 198 11.92 -8.08 -11.36
CA LEU A 198 13.01 -9.06 -11.27
C LEU A 198 13.76 -8.84 -9.95
N PHE A 199 13.64 -9.81 -9.04
CA PHE A 199 14.27 -9.75 -7.72
C PHE A 199 15.14 -10.98 -7.48
N PHE A 200 16.45 -10.77 -7.27
CA PHE A 200 17.45 -11.84 -7.16
C PHE A 200 17.28 -12.93 -8.24
N ALA A 201 17.32 -12.53 -9.51
CA ALA A 201 17.15 -13.39 -10.69
C ALA A 201 15.81 -14.15 -10.78
N ASN A 202 14.82 -13.80 -9.97
CA ASN A 202 13.50 -14.40 -9.99
C ASN A 202 12.43 -13.36 -10.27
N TRP A 203 11.51 -13.66 -11.19
CA TRP A 203 10.36 -12.78 -11.42
C TRP A 203 9.37 -12.86 -10.25
N LYS A 204 8.94 -11.72 -9.73
CA LYS A 204 8.05 -11.61 -8.55
C LYS A 204 6.92 -10.61 -8.81
N ASN A 205 5.93 -10.63 -7.92
CA ASN A 205 4.84 -9.66 -7.85
C ASN A 205 4.92 -9.00 -6.48
N PHE A 206 5.53 -7.82 -6.42
CA PHE A 206 5.66 -7.05 -5.18
C PHE A 206 4.91 -5.72 -5.24
N ASP A 207 4.49 -5.29 -6.43
CA ASP A 207 3.86 -3.99 -6.66
C ASP A 207 2.37 -4.16 -6.90
N TYR A 208 1.58 -3.30 -6.26
CA TYR A 208 0.12 -3.40 -6.30
C TYR A 208 -0.52 -2.02 -6.45
N ILE A 209 -1.72 -2.02 -7.05
CA ILE A 209 -2.70 -0.95 -6.94
C ILE A 209 -3.94 -1.60 -6.32
N PHE A 210 -4.27 -1.20 -5.11
CA PHE A 210 -5.50 -1.54 -4.43
C PHE A 210 -6.46 -0.36 -4.47
N PHE A 211 -7.76 -0.64 -4.44
CA PHE A 211 -8.78 0.38 -4.30
C PHE A 211 -9.90 -0.10 -3.38
N SER A 212 -10.45 0.80 -2.57
CA SER A 212 -11.54 0.47 -1.66
C SER A 212 -12.82 0.19 -2.45
N HIS A 213 -13.63 -0.77 -2.00
CA HIS A 213 -14.98 -0.93 -2.50
C HIS A 213 -15.84 0.29 -2.13
N ASP A 214 -16.13 1.13 -3.12
CA ASP A 214 -16.90 2.35 -2.96
C ASP A 214 -17.70 2.64 -4.23
N SER A 215 -18.99 3.02 -4.11
CA SER A 215 -19.84 3.32 -5.26
C SER A 215 -19.35 4.50 -6.10
N ARG A 216 -18.51 5.36 -5.51
CA ARG A 216 -17.92 6.53 -6.15
C ARG A 216 -16.62 6.22 -6.89
N LEU A 217 -16.07 5.00 -6.77
CA LEU A 217 -14.78 4.63 -7.35
C LEU A 217 -14.86 3.29 -8.06
N ARG A 218 -14.82 3.32 -9.39
CA ARG A 218 -14.97 2.12 -10.24
C ARG A 218 -13.79 1.92 -11.16
N LEU A 219 -13.17 0.75 -11.11
CA LEU A 219 -12.10 0.35 -12.03
C LEU A 219 -12.67 0.18 -13.45
N LEU A 220 -12.15 0.94 -14.41
CA LEU A 220 -12.54 0.86 -15.83
C LEU A 220 -11.57 -0.02 -16.64
N ALA A 221 -10.28 0.19 -16.44
CA ALA A 221 -9.23 -0.49 -17.19
C ALA A 221 -7.93 -0.56 -16.39
N ARG A 222 -7.06 -1.49 -16.79
CA ARG A 222 -5.69 -1.58 -16.28
C ARG A 222 -4.72 -1.76 -17.43
N TYR A 223 -3.51 -1.25 -17.27
CA TYR A 223 -2.41 -1.58 -18.16
C TYR A 223 -2.05 -3.06 -17.98
N ARG A 224 -1.66 -3.71 -19.07
CA ARG A 224 -1.34 -5.13 -19.05
C ARG A 224 0.07 -5.35 -18.51
N LEU A 225 0.21 -6.26 -17.55
CA LEU A 225 1.53 -6.72 -17.10
C LEU A 225 2.09 -7.81 -18.04
N PRO A 226 3.42 -7.86 -18.23
CA PRO A 226 4.04 -8.98 -18.91
C PRO A 226 3.96 -10.25 -18.05
N THR A 227 4.03 -11.42 -18.70
CA THR A 227 4.16 -12.68 -17.98
C THR A 227 5.60 -13.01 -17.69
N GLU A 228 5.82 -13.90 -16.73
CA GLU A 228 7.14 -14.48 -16.49
C GLU A 228 7.74 -15.10 -17.76
N ALA A 229 6.96 -15.85 -18.54
CA ALA A 229 7.42 -16.49 -19.76
C ALA A 229 7.86 -15.46 -20.82
N GLU A 230 7.06 -14.41 -21.02
CA GLU A 230 7.39 -13.30 -21.91
C GLU A 230 8.69 -12.60 -21.46
N CYS A 231 8.84 -12.36 -20.16
CA CYS A 231 10.04 -11.72 -19.62
C CYS A 231 11.28 -12.59 -19.77
N ARG A 232 11.17 -13.92 -19.57
CA ARG A 232 12.28 -14.87 -19.78
C ARG A 232 12.72 -14.94 -21.24
N GLN A 233 11.83 -14.66 -22.19
CA GLN A 233 12.16 -14.60 -23.61
C GLN A 233 12.80 -13.25 -23.98
N LEU A 234 12.26 -12.14 -23.45
CA LEU A 234 12.65 -10.79 -23.84
C LEU A 234 13.94 -10.29 -23.16
N PHE A 235 14.22 -10.71 -21.93
CA PHE A 235 15.33 -10.20 -21.12
C PHE A 235 16.42 -11.27 -20.91
N GLN A 236 17.00 -11.79 -21.99
CA GLN A 236 18.13 -12.72 -21.93
C GLN A 236 19.48 -12.02 -22.20
N PRO A 237 20.53 -12.26 -21.39
CA PRO A 237 20.47 -12.90 -20.07
C PRO A 237 19.64 -12.05 -19.09
N LEU A 238 19.10 -12.65 -18.01
CA LEU A 238 18.22 -11.99 -17.01
C LEU A 238 18.87 -10.73 -16.42
N SER A 239 18.68 -9.59 -17.11
CA SER A 239 19.38 -8.34 -16.87
C SER A 239 18.38 -7.20 -16.94
N VAL A 240 17.67 -7.00 -15.83
CA VAL A 240 16.85 -5.81 -15.61
C VAL A 240 17.30 -5.20 -14.29
N PRO A 241 17.66 -3.89 -14.24
CA PRO A 241 17.52 -2.88 -15.29
C PRO A 241 18.42 -3.09 -16.53
N SER A 242 18.01 -2.51 -17.66
CA SER A 242 18.70 -2.49 -18.95
C SER A 242 18.49 -1.15 -19.67
N LEU A 243 19.19 -0.94 -20.80
CA LEU A 243 19.00 0.26 -21.64
C LEU A 243 17.54 0.47 -22.10
N LYS A 244 16.76 -0.61 -22.24
CA LYS A 244 15.34 -0.54 -22.63
C LYS A 244 14.39 -0.43 -21.45
N LEU A 245 14.84 -0.84 -20.26
CA LEU A 245 14.01 -0.93 -19.06
C LEU A 245 14.82 -0.43 -17.86
N PRO A 246 14.71 0.86 -17.49
CA PRO A 246 15.62 1.50 -16.53
C PRO A 246 15.40 1.07 -15.08
N SER A 247 14.37 0.28 -14.79
CA SER A 247 14.02 -0.22 -13.46
C SER A 247 13.88 -1.74 -13.48
N SER A 248 14.24 -2.42 -12.39
CA SER A 248 13.91 -3.84 -12.22
C SER A 248 12.40 -4.09 -12.04
N HIS A 249 11.60 -3.03 -11.84
CA HIS A 249 10.15 -3.07 -11.71
C HIS A 249 9.44 -2.55 -12.98
N PHE A 250 8.31 -3.17 -13.32
CA PHE A 250 7.37 -2.69 -14.32
C PHE A 250 6.37 -1.70 -13.71
N TYR A 251 5.97 -0.69 -14.49
CA TYR A 251 4.92 0.23 -14.08
C TYR A 251 3.55 -0.46 -14.06
N LEU A 252 2.79 -0.22 -12.99
CA LEU A 252 1.36 -0.52 -12.93
C LEU A 252 0.58 0.75 -13.28
N ALA A 253 -0.51 0.61 -14.02
CA ALA A 253 -1.42 1.70 -14.29
C ALA A 253 -2.87 1.21 -14.32
N ALA A 254 -3.79 2.07 -13.89
CA ALA A 254 -5.21 1.81 -13.85
C ALA A 254 -5.98 3.09 -14.20
N ILE A 255 -7.14 2.91 -14.81
CA ILE A 255 -8.10 3.98 -15.09
C ILE A 255 -9.31 3.72 -14.20
N PHE A 256 -9.67 4.73 -13.42
CA PHE A 256 -10.85 4.72 -12.56
C PHE A 256 -11.84 5.77 -13.03
N GLU A 257 -13.11 5.44 -12.94
CA GLU A 257 -14.18 6.42 -12.85
C GLU A 257 -14.30 6.85 -11.39
N PHE A 258 -14.32 8.16 -11.15
CA PHE A 258 -14.45 8.75 -9.83
C PHE A 258 -15.48 9.89 -9.85
N GLY A 259 -16.48 9.81 -8.99
CA GLY A 259 -17.54 10.82 -8.92
C GLY A 259 -18.80 10.32 -8.23
N SER A 260 -19.85 11.14 -8.24
CA SER A 260 -21.16 10.77 -7.70
C SER A 260 -21.74 9.58 -8.47
N SER A 261 -22.14 8.52 -7.77
CA SER A 261 -22.88 7.42 -8.37
C SER A 261 -24.16 7.96 -9.02
N SER A 262 -24.29 7.80 -10.34
CA SER A 262 -25.60 7.93 -10.99
C SER A 262 -26.49 6.82 -10.45
N ASN A 263 -27.57 7.21 -9.78
CA ASN A 263 -28.67 6.32 -9.40
C ASN A 263 -29.17 5.51 -10.59
#